data_AF-A0A9P5HZS9-F1
#
_entry.id   AF-A0A9P5HZS9-F1
#
_cell.length_a   1.000
_cell.length_b   1.000
_cell.length_c   1.000
_cell.angle_alpha   90.00
_cell.angle_beta   90.00
_cell.angle_gamma   90.00
#
_symmetry.space_group_name_H-M   'P 1'
#
loop_
_entity.id
_entity.type
_entity.pdbx_description
1 polymer ?
#
loop_
_entity_poly.entity_id
_entity_poly.type
_entity_poly.pdbx_seq_one_letter_code
_entity_poly.pdbx_strand_id
1 'polypeptide(L)'
;MAGSDLPHDPKKALEFKNKGNDHFQNKNYEAAEQFYSKAISLDPLNPILHTNQSKALLKLSRYPEAIASSESAIAAISSAPINSVYMKAYYNIAQAYHALRDYDSALKAAEMAREHCIKDMPIGGKGLVGSGKSLPLILELGLRCRKEGWEKKEERRRRDRGYLLGEVTGLMRKEMEREGGRKEGYDGEGNGDAMDIDTREITEEWEKKIEEVERVFRLVETQGKEGRKREMPDWAIDGISFNVMIDPVVTKTGQSYERTSILQHLERSCTDPLTREPLLPSDLRPNLGLKYAIEEFLEENGWAVEW
;
A
#
# COMPACT_ATOMS: atom_id res chain seq x y z
N MET A 1 46.51 -17.87 8.14
CA MET A 1 45.23 -17.49 7.51
C MET A 1 44.40 -18.76 7.41
N ALA A 2 43.58 -19.04 8.42
CA ALA A 2 42.76 -20.25 8.45
C ALA A 2 41.44 -19.96 7.72
N GLY A 3 41.33 -20.42 6.47
CA GLY A 3 40.05 -20.51 5.78
C GLY A 3 39.21 -21.54 6.50
N SER A 4 38.20 -21.09 7.25
CA SER A 4 37.17 -21.97 7.78
C SER A 4 36.26 -22.37 6.62
N ASP A 5 36.60 -23.45 5.94
CA ASP A 5 35.66 -24.18 5.09
C ASP A 5 34.52 -24.68 6.01
N LEU A 6 33.45 -23.90 6.13
CA LEU A 6 32.20 -24.41 6.70
C LEU A 6 31.85 -25.69 5.93
N PRO A 7 31.52 -26.81 6.59
CA PRO A 7 31.19 -28.05 5.89
C PRO A 7 29.92 -27.83 5.10
N HIS A 8 30.08 -27.57 3.81
CA HIS A 8 28.99 -27.46 2.87
C HIS A 8 28.37 -28.85 2.71
N ASP A 9 27.19 -29.06 3.32
CA ASP A 9 26.46 -30.32 3.29
C ASP A 9 24.99 -30.06 2.90
N PRO A 10 24.72 -29.98 1.58
CA PRO A 10 23.37 -29.74 1.06
C PRO A 10 22.35 -30.79 1.50
N LYS A 11 22.78 -32.04 1.72
CA LYS A 11 21.87 -33.13 2.11
C LYS A 11 21.41 -32.93 3.55
N LYS A 12 22.33 -32.62 4.46
CA LYS A 12 22.01 -32.31 5.85
C LYS A 12 21.27 -30.98 5.98
N ALA A 13 21.57 -29.99 5.13
CA ALA A 13 20.79 -28.76 5.03
C ALA A 13 19.32 -29.07 4.67
N LEU A 14 19.09 -29.98 3.73
CA LEU A 14 17.74 -30.41 3.33
C LEU A 14 16.99 -31.11 4.47
N GLU A 15 17.67 -31.94 5.28
CA GLU A 15 17.07 -32.56 6.47
C GLU A 15 16.64 -31.51 7.50
N PHE A 16 17.50 -30.53 7.79
CA PHE A 16 17.15 -29.43 8.69
C PHE A 16 16.02 -28.55 8.14
N LYS A 17 16.00 -28.30 6.83
CA LYS A 17 14.89 -27.62 6.16
C LYS A 17 13.57 -28.35 6.39
N ASN A 18 13.56 -29.67 6.22
CA ASN A 18 12.34 -30.47 6.41
C ASN A 18 11.87 -30.43 7.88
N LYS A 19 12.78 -30.56 8.85
CA LYS A 19 12.45 -30.36 10.27
C LYS A 19 11.89 -28.95 10.53
N GLY A 20 12.49 -27.93 9.93
CA GLY A 20 11.98 -26.56 9.99
C GLY A 20 10.56 -26.44 9.44
N ASN A 21 10.27 -27.10 8.32
CA ASN A 21 8.93 -27.14 7.73
C ASN A 21 7.93 -27.82 8.68
N ASP A 22 8.29 -28.94 9.31
CA ASP A 22 7.43 -29.66 10.26
C ASP A 22 7.10 -28.79 11.48
N HIS A 23 8.10 -28.11 12.05
CA HIS A 23 7.88 -27.15 13.14
C HIS A 23 7.01 -25.97 12.70
N PHE A 24 7.23 -25.46 11.48
CA PHE A 24 6.45 -24.37 10.92
C PHE A 24 4.97 -24.76 10.76
N GLN A 25 4.68 -25.96 10.25
CA GLN A 25 3.31 -26.48 10.13
C GLN A 25 2.63 -26.65 11.49
N ASN A 26 3.40 -27.04 12.51
CA ASN A 26 2.96 -27.12 13.89
C ASN A 26 2.89 -25.75 14.61
N LYS A 27 3.05 -24.63 13.89
CA LYS A 27 3.06 -23.25 14.42
C LYS A 27 4.16 -22.96 15.45
N ASN A 28 5.16 -23.82 15.56
CA ASN A 28 6.34 -23.62 16.40
C ASN A 28 7.40 -22.84 15.62
N TYR A 29 7.17 -21.54 15.44
CA TYR A 29 7.96 -20.72 14.51
C TYR A 29 9.39 -20.47 15.00
N GLU A 30 9.63 -20.40 16.32
CA GLU A 30 10.97 -20.27 16.90
C GLU A 30 11.84 -21.49 16.58
N ALA A 31 11.29 -22.70 16.77
CA ALA A 31 11.98 -23.92 16.43
C ALA A 31 12.23 -24.02 14.91
N ALA A 32 11.24 -23.61 14.10
CA ALA A 32 11.38 -23.57 12.66
C ALA A 32 12.53 -22.66 12.22
N GLU A 33 12.60 -21.45 12.77
CA GLU A 33 13.68 -20.48 12.50
C GLU A 33 15.05 -21.06 12.86
N GLN A 34 15.20 -21.66 14.04
CA GLN A 34 16.47 -22.30 14.43
C GLN A 34 16.91 -23.41 13.47
N PHE A 35 15.97 -24.23 12.99
CA PHE A 35 16.27 -25.29 12.03
C PHE A 35 16.61 -24.74 10.65
N TYR A 36 15.93 -23.68 10.19
CA TYR A 36 16.32 -22.99 8.95
C TYR A 36 17.69 -22.34 9.06
N SER A 37 18.01 -21.70 10.19
CA SER A 37 19.33 -21.12 10.45
C SER A 37 20.44 -22.18 10.42
N LYS A 38 20.20 -23.37 11.00
CA LYS A 38 21.10 -24.53 10.87
C LYS A 38 21.25 -24.98 9.41
N ALA A 39 20.15 -25.02 8.65
CA ALA A 39 20.20 -25.37 7.23
C ALA A 39 21.03 -24.35 6.43
N ILE A 40 20.83 -23.05 6.65
CA ILE A 40 21.57 -21.95 5.99
C ILE A 40 23.07 -22.03 6.30
N SER A 41 23.45 -22.40 7.53
CA SER A 41 24.87 -22.57 7.88
C SER A 41 25.58 -23.68 7.07
N LEU A 42 24.83 -24.64 6.54
CA LEU A 42 25.36 -25.75 5.73
C LEU A 42 25.22 -25.51 4.22
N ASP A 43 24.23 -24.73 3.81
CA ASP A 43 23.96 -24.41 2.40
C ASP A 43 23.52 -22.94 2.25
N PRO A 44 24.47 -21.98 2.41
CA PRO A 44 24.14 -20.56 2.45
C PRO A 44 23.70 -19.99 1.10
N LEU A 45 24.00 -20.67 -0.01
CA LEU A 45 23.66 -20.25 -1.37
C LEU A 45 22.27 -20.74 -1.82
N ASN A 46 21.52 -21.42 -0.94
CA ASN A 46 20.20 -21.92 -1.28
C ASN A 46 19.11 -20.89 -0.94
N PRO A 47 18.51 -20.25 -1.96
CA PRO A 47 17.57 -19.16 -1.72
C PRO A 47 16.26 -19.63 -1.09
N ILE A 48 15.91 -20.91 -1.21
CA ILE A 48 14.70 -21.48 -0.60
C ILE A 48 14.82 -21.46 0.93
N LEU A 49 16.00 -21.74 1.48
CA LEU A 49 16.22 -21.74 2.93
C LEU A 49 15.99 -20.35 3.52
N HIS A 50 16.53 -19.33 2.86
CA HIS A 50 16.34 -17.93 3.22
C HIS A 50 14.87 -17.49 3.12
N THR A 51 14.15 -17.85 2.05
CA THR A 51 12.69 -17.51 1.98
C THR A 51 11.86 -18.18 3.07
N ASN A 52 12.20 -19.41 3.45
CA ASN A 52 11.53 -20.14 4.53
C ASN A 52 11.85 -19.53 5.92
N GLN A 53 13.10 -19.16 6.17
CA GLN A 53 13.51 -18.45 7.38
C GLN A 53 12.78 -17.11 7.49
N SER A 54 12.79 -16.30 6.43
CA SER A 54 12.04 -15.05 6.34
C SER A 54 10.56 -15.22 6.71
N LYS A 55 9.91 -16.27 6.20
CA LYS A 55 8.51 -16.57 6.52
C LYS A 55 8.30 -16.92 7.99
N ALA A 56 9.22 -17.65 8.62
CA ALA A 56 9.18 -17.92 10.06
C ALA A 56 9.36 -16.63 10.88
N LEU A 57 10.31 -15.79 10.50
CA LEU A 57 10.58 -14.50 11.14
C LEU A 57 9.38 -13.54 11.05
N LEU A 58 8.66 -13.52 9.92
CA LEU A 58 7.39 -12.79 9.79
C LEU A 58 6.34 -13.25 10.82
N LYS A 59 6.22 -14.56 11.04
CA LYS A 59 5.28 -15.11 12.03
C LYS A 59 5.69 -14.83 13.47
N LEU A 60 6.97 -14.57 13.70
CA LEU A 60 7.54 -14.12 14.97
C LEU A 60 7.55 -12.59 15.13
N SER A 61 6.99 -11.84 14.18
CA SER A 61 7.05 -10.37 14.16
C SER A 61 8.46 -9.77 14.17
N ARG A 62 9.48 -10.54 13.75
CA ARG A 62 10.88 -10.11 13.60
C ARG A 62 11.09 -9.52 12.20
N TYR A 63 10.43 -8.39 11.93
CA TYR A 63 10.31 -7.83 10.58
C TYR A 63 11.65 -7.43 9.93
N PRO A 64 12.59 -6.72 10.61
CA PRO A 64 13.87 -6.36 9.99
C PRO A 64 14.70 -7.58 9.58
N GLU A 65 14.68 -8.63 10.39
CA GLU A 65 15.39 -9.88 10.11
C GLU A 65 14.73 -10.66 8.96
N ALA A 66 13.40 -10.63 8.88
CA ALA A 66 12.66 -11.21 7.76
C ALA A 66 13.01 -10.52 6.43
N ILE A 67 13.19 -9.19 6.44
CA ILE A 67 13.62 -8.42 5.27
C ILE A 67 15.03 -8.85 4.86
N ALA A 68 16.00 -8.82 5.79
CA ALA A 68 17.39 -9.21 5.51
C ALA A 68 17.51 -10.66 4.99
N SER A 69 16.74 -11.58 5.55
CA SER A 69 16.67 -12.97 5.09
C SER A 69 16.07 -13.07 3.67
N SER A 70 15.05 -12.29 3.36
CA SER A 70 14.47 -12.24 2.00
C SER A 70 15.42 -11.62 0.97
N GLU A 71 16.16 -10.58 1.34
CA GLU A 71 17.20 -9.97 0.49
C GLU A 71 18.35 -10.94 0.25
N SER A 72 18.75 -11.71 1.27
CA SER A 72 19.72 -12.80 1.12
C SER A 72 19.23 -13.89 0.17
N ALA A 73 17.93 -14.22 0.23
CA ALA A 73 17.31 -15.14 -0.73
C ALA A 73 17.42 -14.63 -2.17
N ILE A 74 17.18 -13.33 -2.38
CA ILE A 74 17.30 -12.69 -3.70
C ILE A 74 18.75 -12.70 -4.19
N ALA A 75 19.71 -12.35 -3.31
CA ALA A 75 21.13 -12.30 -3.65
C ALA A 75 21.73 -13.70 -3.96
N ALA A 76 21.21 -14.76 -3.34
CA ALA A 76 21.67 -16.13 -3.54
C ALA A 76 21.26 -16.74 -4.92
N ILE A 77 20.43 -16.05 -5.70
CA ILE A 77 19.98 -16.53 -7.02
C ILE A 77 21.10 -16.27 -8.05
N SER A 78 21.94 -17.28 -8.29
CA SER A 78 23.17 -17.13 -9.10
C SER A 78 23.12 -17.73 -10.51
N SER A 79 22.23 -18.69 -10.82
CA SER A 79 22.38 -19.52 -12.04
C SER A 79 21.14 -19.70 -12.92
N ALA A 80 19.94 -19.45 -12.39
CA ALA A 80 18.72 -19.31 -13.18
C ALA A 80 17.68 -18.56 -12.34
N PRO A 81 16.95 -17.58 -12.91
CA PRO A 81 15.92 -16.86 -12.17
C PRO A 81 14.77 -17.80 -11.83
N ILE A 82 14.71 -18.23 -10.57
CA ILE A 82 13.54 -18.93 -10.04
C ILE A 82 12.52 -17.86 -9.66
N ASN A 83 11.66 -17.48 -10.61
CA ASN A 83 10.65 -16.42 -10.41
C ASN A 83 9.76 -16.67 -9.18
N SER A 84 9.44 -17.93 -8.87
CA SER A 84 8.68 -18.28 -7.67
C SER A 84 9.39 -17.94 -6.34
N VAL A 85 10.72 -17.92 -6.31
CA VAL A 85 11.52 -17.49 -5.14
C VAL A 85 11.52 -15.98 -5.03
N TYR A 86 11.77 -15.26 -6.14
CA TYR A 86 11.68 -13.80 -6.18
C TYR A 86 10.31 -13.32 -5.69
N MET A 87 9.24 -13.91 -6.23
CA MET A 87 7.87 -13.59 -5.82
C MET A 87 7.67 -13.77 -4.31
N LYS A 88 8.08 -14.92 -3.74
CA LYS A 88 7.95 -15.18 -2.30
C LYS A 88 8.79 -14.24 -1.44
N ALA A 89 10.03 -13.97 -1.85
CA ALA A 89 10.94 -13.08 -1.14
C ALA A 89 10.37 -11.65 -1.10
N TYR A 90 9.99 -11.10 -2.27
CA TYR A 90 9.37 -9.78 -2.35
C TYR A 90 8.02 -9.71 -1.62
N TYR A 91 7.20 -10.76 -1.67
CA TYR A 91 5.96 -10.82 -0.92
C TYR A 91 6.18 -10.85 0.59
N ASN A 92 7.23 -11.53 1.07
CA ASN A 92 7.60 -11.49 2.48
C ASN A 92 8.12 -10.10 2.90
N ILE A 93 8.94 -9.46 2.05
CA ILE A 93 9.40 -8.08 2.26
C ILE A 93 8.21 -7.12 2.33
N ALA A 94 7.25 -7.25 1.41
CA ALA A 94 6.04 -6.42 1.40
C ALA A 94 5.23 -6.58 2.70
N GLN A 95 5.03 -7.81 3.18
CA GLN A 95 4.37 -8.06 4.47
C GLN A 95 5.14 -7.47 5.66
N ALA A 96 6.48 -7.54 5.65
CA ALA A 96 7.31 -6.97 6.70
C ALA A 96 7.19 -5.44 6.74
N TYR A 97 7.35 -4.76 5.60
CA TYR A 97 7.20 -3.31 5.51
C TYR A 97 5.78 -2.83 5.83
N HIS A 98 4.76 -3.58 5.40
CA HIS A 98 3.37 -3.32 5.76
C HIS A 98 3.21 -3.36 7.28
N ALA A 99 3.75 -4.37 7.97
CA ALA A 99 3.69 -4.45 9.43
C ALA A 99 4.46 -3.33 10.13
N LEU A 100 5.55 -2.84 9.52
CA LEU A 100 6.32 -1.67 9.98
C LEU A 100 5.62 -0.33 9.67
N ARG A 101 4.46 -0.34 9.01
CA ARG A 101 3.73 0.86 8.53
C ARG A 101 4.55 1.72 7.57
N ASP A 102 5.50 1.11 6.87
CA ASP A 102 6.19 1.69 5.72
C ASP A 102 5.48 1.23 4.44
N TYR A 103 4.37 1.91 4.15
CA TYR A 103 3.49 1.55 3.04
C TYR A 103 4.10 1.80 1.67
N ASP A 104 4.98 2.79 1.53
CA ASP A 104 5.61 3.11 0.25
C ASP A 104 6.63 2.00 -0.14
N SER A 105 7.43 1.53 0.81
CA SER A 105 8.34 0.38 0.59
C SER A 105 7.58 -0.94 0.41
N ALA A 106 6.49 -1.14 1.17
CA ALA A 106 5.63 -2.32 1.04
C ALA A 106 4.99 -2.42 -0.35
N LEU A 107 4.50 -1.30 -0.90
CA LEU A 107 3.89 -1.26 -2.22
C LEU A 107 4.89 -1.62 -3.32
N LYS A 108 6.08 -1.04 -3.30
CA LYS A 108 7.16 -1.36 -4.26
C LYS A 108 7.51 -2.85 -4.23
N ALA A 109 7.63 -3.42 -3.03
CA ALA A 109 7.90 -4.84 -2.88
C ALA A 109 6.72 -5.71 -3.39
N ALA A 110 5.47 -5.32 -3.15
CA ALA A 110 4.29 -6.03 -3.67
C ALA A 110 4.24 -5.98 -5.21
N GLU A 111 4.60 -4.85 -5.83
CA GLU A 111 4.67 -4.70 -7.28
C GLU A 111 5.75 -5.60 -7.90
N MET A 112 6.93 -5.67 -7.28
CA MET A 112 7.99 -6.61 -7.70
C MET A 112 7.54 -8.07 -7.55
N ALA A 113 6.87 -8.41 -6.44
CA ALA A 113 6.33 -9.76 -6.23
C ALA A 113 5.32 -10.12 -7.32
N ARG A 114 4.44 -9.18 -7.68
CA ARG A 114 3.43 -9.34 -8.74
C ARG A 114 4.09 -9.57 -10.10
N GLU A 115 5.10 -8.78 -10.44
CA GLU A 115 5.81 -8.91 -11.72
C GLU A 115 6.45 -10.29 -11.88
N HIS A 116 7.14 -10.77 -10.84
CA HIS A 116 7.72 -12.12 -10.85
C HIS A 116 6.65 -13.22 -10.86
N CYS A 117 5.51 -13.01 -10.19
CA CYS A 117 4.37 -13.94 -10.25
C CYS A 117 3.81 -14.07 -11.66
N ILE A 118 3.71 -12.98 -12.42
CA ILE A 118 3.22 -12.98 -13.80
C ILE A 118 4.23 -13.65 -14.73
N LYS A 119 5.53 -13.39 -14.56
CA LYS A 119 6.60 -14.03 -15.35
C LYS A 119 6.69 -15.55 -15.13
N ASP A 120 6.31 -16.03 -13.95
CA ASP A 120 6.26 -17.46 -13.61
C ASP A 120 4.99 -18.15 -14.16
N MET A 121 3.99 -17.39 -14.59
CA MET A 121 2.72 -17.93 -15.07
C MET A 121 2.92 -18.57 -16.46
N PRO A 122 2.64 -19.88 -16.64
CA PRO A 122 2.78 -20.51 -17.95
C PRO A 122 1.80 -19.89 -18.94
N ILE A 123 2.31 -19.52 -20.12
CA ILE A 123 1.49 -19.04 -21.26
C ILE A 123 0.57 -20.20 -21.66
N GLY A 124 -0.71 -20.13 -21.30
CA GLY A 124 -1.72 -21.10 -21.75
C GLY A 124 -2.57 -21.78 -20.68
N GLY A 125 -2.66 -21.25 -19.46
CA GLY A 125 -3.75 -21.58 -18.51
C GLY A 125 -3.80 -23.02 -17.96
N LYS A 126 -2.96 -23.95 -18.46
CA LYS A 126 -2.84 -25.30 -17.90
C LYS A 126 -1.81 -25.30 -16.79
N GLY A 127 -2.25 -24.94 -15.59
CA GLY A 127 -1.46 -25.11 -14.37
C GLY A 127 -1.58 -23.97 -13.39
N LEU A 128 -2.78 -23.65 -12.93
CA LEU A 128 -2.99 -22.80 -11.75
C LEU A 128 -2.62 -23.51 -10.43
N VAL A 129 -1.62 -24.39 -10.45
CA VAL A 129 -1.19 -25.13 -9.26
C VAL A 129 -0.09 -24.33 -8.57
N GLY A 130 -0.48 -23.49 -7.61
CA GLY A 130 0.44 -22.79 -6.69
C GLY A 130 0.54 -21.28 -6.94
N SER A 131 1.05 -20.85 -8.09
CA SER A 131 1.37 -19.43 -8.34
C SER A 131 0.11 -18.56 -8.56
N GLY A 132 -0.94 -19.06 -9.23
CA GLY A 132 -2.16 -18.26 -9.46
C GLY A 132 -3.02 -17.99 -8.22
N LYS A 133 -2.88 -18.77 -7.14
CA LYS A 133 -3.49 -18.45 -5.83
C LYS A 133 -2.76 -17.31 -5.10
N SER A 134 -1.48 -17.09 -5.45
CA SER A 134 -0.65 -16.08 -4.81
C SER A 134 -0.90 -14.68 -5.39
N LEU A 135 -1.28 -14.60 -6.67
CA LEU A 135 -1.53 -13.32 -7.36
C LEU A 135 -2.63 -12.48 -6.67
N PRO A 136 -3.84 -13.01 -6.37
CA PRO A 136 -4.85 -12.26 -5.62
C PRO A 136 -4.35 -11.74 -4.27
N LEU A 137 -3.57 -12.54 -3.53
CA LEU A 137 -3.03 -12.14 -2.22
C LEU A 137 -2.01 -11.01 -2.32
N ILE A 138 -1.21 -11.00 -3.39
CA ILE A 138 -0.25 -9.91 -3.67
C ILE A 138 -1.00 -8.63 -4.03
N LEU A 139 -2.01 -8.74 -4.90
CA LEU A 139 -2.85 -7.60 -5.32
C LEU A 139 -3.59 -7.01 -4.12
N GLU A 140 -4.21 -7.85 -3.29
CA GLU A 140 -4.91 -7.43 -2.07
C GLU A 140 -3.95 -6.71 -1.10
N LEU A 141 -2.74 -7.23 -0.91
CA LEU A 141 -1.72 -6.56 -0.09
C LEU A 141 -1.34 -5.20 -0.67
N GLY A 142 -1.16 -5.10 -1.99
CA GLY A 142 -0.86 -3.85 -2.68
C GLY A 142 -1.96 -2.80 -2.50
N LEU A 143 -3.24 -3.18 -2.69
CA LEU A 143 -4.39 -2.31 -2.43
C LEU A 143 -4.43 -1.86 -0.98
N ARG A 144 -4.25 -2.78 -0.03
CA ARG A 144 -4.21 -2.45 1.40
C ARG A 144 -3.09 -1.44 1.72
N CYS A 145 -1.89 -1.62 1.16
CA CYS A 145 -0.79 -0.66 1.31
C CYS A 145 -1.17 0.72 0.76
N ARG A 146 -1.82 0.80 -0.41
CA ARG A 146 -2.26 2.06 -1.01
C ARG A 146 -3.28 2.77 -0.10
N LYS A 147 -4.28 2.02 0.39
CA LYS A 147 -5.30 2.53 1.31
C LYS A 147 -4.68 3.06 2.61
N GLU A 148 -3.98 2.21 3.36
CA GLU A 148 -3.42 2.59 4.66
C GLU A 148 -2.35 3.69 4.52
N GLY A 149 -1.59 3.67 3.41
CA GLY A 149 -0.65 4.74 3.04
C GLY A 149 -1.34 6.07 2.80
N TRP A 150 -2.48 6.07 2.10
CA TRP A 150 -3.30 7.26 1.90
C TRP A 150 -3.89 7.76 3.21
N GLU A 151 -4.47 6.88 4.03
CA GLU A 151 -5.04 7.23 5.33
C GLU A 151 -4.01 7.89 6.25
N LYS A 152 -2.77 7.36 6.29
CA LYS A 152 -1.65 7.95 7.03
C LYS A 152 -1.29 9.34 6.52
N LYS A 153 -1.27 9.54 5.19
CA LYS A 153 -0.99 10.85 4.56
C LYS A 153 -2.13 11.84 4.85
N GLU A 154 -3.39 11.39 4.78
CA GLU A 154 -4.58 12.20 5.09
C GLU A 154 -4.64 12.57 6.57
N GLU A 155 -4.28 11.65 7.47
CA GLU A 155 -4.19 11.93 8.91
C GLU A 155 -3.17 13.01 9.23
N ARG A 156 -1.99 12.95 8.60
CA ARG A 156 -0.99 14.01 8.70
C ARG A 156 -1.55 15.34 8.17
N ARG A 157 -2.15 15.35 6.97
CA ARG A 157 -2.76 16.55 6.39
C ARG A 157 -3.83 17.16 7.29
N ARG A 158 -4.67 16.33 7.93
CA ARG A 158 -5.69 16.78 8.88
C ARG A 158 -5.08 17.38 10.14
N ARG A 159 -4.04 16.75 10.69
CA ARG A 159 -3.32 17.25 11.87
C ARG A 159 -2.66 18.60 11.60
N ASP A 160 -1.92 18.71 10.50
CA ASP A 160 -1.22 19.93 10.12
C ASP A 160 -2.21 21.08 9.86
N ARG A 161 -3.33 20.78 9.20
CA ARG A 161 -4.43 21.73 9.00
C ARG A 161 -5.07 22.18 10.32
N GLY A 162 -5.32 21.27 11.25
CA GLY A 162 -5.84 21.59 12.57
C GLY A 162 -4.89 22.46 13.39
N TYR A 163 -3.58 22.18 13.29
CA TYR A 163 -2.55 23.02 13.90
C TYR A 163 -2.55 24.43 13.31
N LEU A 164 -2.54 24.55 11.99
CA LEU A 164 -2.58 25.85 11.29
C LEU A 164 -3.83 26.65 11.66
N LEU A 165 -5.00 26.00 11.72
CA LEU A 165 -6.24 26.66 12.14
C LEU A 165 -6.13 27.19 13.57
N GLY A 166 -5.58 26.40 14.50
CA GLY A 166 -5.35 26.83 15.88
C GLY A 166 -4.37 28.00 15.99
N GLU A 167 -3.30 27.99 15.19
CA GLU A 167 -2.32 29.07 15.16
C GLU A 167 -2.91 30.37 14.61
N VAL A 168 -3.60 30.31 13.47
CA VAL A 168 -4.24 31.48 12.84
C VAL A 168 -5.32 32.06 13.75
N THR A 169 -6.23 31.22 14.26
CA THR A 169 -7.28 31.69 15.18
C THR A 169 -6.71 32.25 16.49
N GLY A 170 -5.61 31.65 16.99
CA GLY A 170 -4.89 32.16 18.16
C GLY A 170 -4.23 33.52 17.93
N LEU A 171 -3.61 33.74 16.77
CA LEU A 171 -3.04 35.04 16.39
C LEU A 171 -4.13 36.10 16.20
N MET A 172 -5.25 35.73 15.58
CA MET A 172 -6.40 36.64 15.40
C MET A 172 -6.98 37.09 16.75
N ARG A 173 -7.15 36.16 17.71
CA ARG A 173 -7.62 36.52 19.06
C ARG A 173 -6.64 37.44 19.81
N LYS A 174 -5.33 37.23 19.66
CA LYS A 174 -4.31 38.12 20.25
C LYS A 174 -4.30 39.51 19.62
N GLU A 175 -4.50 39.62 18.31
CA GLU A 175 -4.58 40.92 17.65
C GLU A 175 -5.88 41.66 18.00
N MET A 176 -6.99 40.93 18.13
CA MET A 176 -8.25 41.46 18.66
C MET A 176 -8.08 42.07 20.07
N GLU A 177 -7.40 41.36 20.98
CA GLU A 177 -7.10 41.88 22.32
C GLU A 177 -6.18 43.12 22.28
N ARG A 178 -5.18 43.12 21.39
CA ARG A 178 -4.29 44.28 21.18
C ARG A 178 -5.05 45.50 20.67
N GLU A 179 -5.93 45.34 19.70
CA GLU A 179 -6.72 46.44 19.14
C GLU A 179 -7.72 46.99 20.15
N GLY A 180 -8.40 46.12 20.90
CA GLY A 180 -9.28 46.51 22.01
C GLY A 180 -8.54 47.33 23.07
N GLY A 181 -7.40 46.82 23.55
CA GLY A 181 -6.59 47.53 24.57
C GLY A 181 -5.94 48.83 24.07
N ARG A 182 -5.73 48.98 22.75
CA ARG A 182 -5.19 50.22 22.17
C ARG A 182 -6.21 51.35 22.13
N LYS A 183 -7.48 51.02 21.92
CA LYS A 183 -8.58 52.00 21.99
C LYS A 183 -8.94 52.37 23.42
N GLU A 184 -8.83 51.43 24.36
CA GLU A 184 -9.02 51.73 25.78
C GLU A 184 -8.01 52.77 26.33
N GLY A 185 -6.79 52.82 25.79
CA GLY A 185 -5.72 53.70 26.26
C GLY A 185 -5.66 55.10 25.64
N TYR A 186 -6.48 55.41 24.62
CA TYR A 186 -6.39 56.67 23.86
C TYR A 186 -7.34 57.78 24.35
N ASP A 187 -8.44 57.43 25.00
CA ASP A 187 -9.46 58.40 25.40
C ASP A 187 -9.40 58.70 26.90
N GLY A 188 -8.66 59.77 27.23
CA GLY A 188 -8.78 60.46 28.51
C GLY A 188 -10.11 61.21 28.59
N GLU A 189 -10.91 60.89 29.62
CA GLU A 189 -12.07 61.66 30.11
C GLU A 189 -13.20 61.89 29.09
N GLY A 190 -13.99 60.86 28.78
CA GLY A 190 -15.26 61.06 28.06
C GLY A 190 -16.12 59.81 27.92
N ASN A 191 -17.22 59.74 28.68
CA ASN A 191 -18.40 58.90 28.45
C ASN A 191 -18.17 57.38 28.24
N GLY A 192 -18.12 56.61 29.34
CA GLY A 192 -17.88 55.16 29.33
C GLY A 192 -18.84 54.31 28.50
N ASP A 193 -20.06 54.78 28.21
CA ASP A 193 -21.02 54.08 27.35
C ASP A 193 -20.60 54.07 25.87
N ALA A 194 -19.87 55.09 25.38
CA ALA A 194 -19.40 55.12 23.99
C ALA A 194 -18.17 54.21 23.78
N MET A 195 -17.35 54.07 24.82
CA MET A 195 -16.16 53.22 24.84
C MET A 195 -16.53 51.74 24.75
N ASP A 196 -17.56 51.32 25.51
CA ASP A 196 -18.05 49.94 25.52
C ASP A 196 -18.72 49.55 24.18
N ILE A 197 -19.28 50.52 23.44
CA ILE A 197 -19.84 50.30 22.10
C ILE A 197 -18.73 50.06 21.06
N ASP A 198 -17.67 50.86 21.05
CA ASP A 198 -16.58 50.73 20.07
C ASP A 198 -15.76 49.45 20.28
N THR A 199 -15.51 49.06 21.54
CA THR A 199 -14.90 47.75 21.84
C THR A 199 -15.78 46.59 21.40
N ARG A 200 -17.10 46.68 21.54
CA ARG A 200 -18.04 45.65 21.08
C ARG A 200 -18.06 45.53 19.55
N GLU A 201 -18.09 46.65 18.83
CA GLU A 201 -18.05 46.64 17.36
C GLU A 201 -16.77 45.96 16.83
N ILE A 202 -15.61 46.24 17.44
CA ILE A 202 -14.35 45.58 17.10
C ILE A 202 -14.41 44.09 17.37
N THR A 203 -14.93 43.67 18.53
CA THR A 203 -15.06 42.24 18.83
C THR A 203 -15.98 41.52 17.85
N GLU A 204 -17.10 42.13 17.46
CA GLU A 204 -18.01 41.55 16.46
C GLU A 204 -17.37 41.43 15.07
N GLU A 205 -16.55 42.41 14.66
CA GLU A 205 -15.83 42.35 13.39
C GLU A 205 -14.79 41.21 13.38
N TRP A 206 -14.01 41.09 14.46
CA TRP A 206 -13.02 40.02 14.59
C TRP A 206 -13.66 38.65 14.73
N GLU A 207 -14.78 38.52 15.44
CA GLU A 207 -15.55 37.28 15.51
C GLU A 207 -16.04 36.85 14.12
N LYS A 208 -16.54 37.78 13.29
CA LYS A 208 -16.91 37.49 11.89
C LYS A 208 -15.72 37.03 11.06
N LYS A 209 -14.54 37.67 11.21
CA LYS A 209 -13.31 37.27 10.50
C LYS A 209 -12.84 35.89 10.93
N ILE A 210 -12.87 35.58 12.24
CA ILE A 210 -12.52 34.26 12.77
C ILE A 210 -13.51 33.22 12.24
N GLU A 211 -14.81 33.51 12.25
CA GLU A 211 -15.84 32.62 11.72
C GLU A 211 -15.65 32.36 10.23
N GLU A 212 -15.26 33.37 9.45
CA GLU A 212 -14.95 33.22 8.03
C GLU A 212 -13.73 32.32 7.80
N VAL A 213 -12.65 32.50 8.56
CA VAL A 213 -11.47 31.62 8.50
C VAL A 213 -11.86 30.19 8.86
N GLU A 214 -12.57 29.99 9.96
CA GLU A 214 -13.07 28.67 10.33
C GLU A 214 -13.98 28.08 9.25
N ARG A 215 -14.84 28.89 8.62
CA ARG A 215 -15.71 28.47 7.52
C ARG A 215 -14.89 28.01 6.32
N VAL A 216 -13.83 28.73 5.93
CA VAL A 216 -12.94 28.31 4.83
C VAL A 216 -12.28 26.97 5.17
N PHE A 217 -11.78 26.78 6.38
CA PHE A 217 -11.17 25.51 6.79
C PHE A 217 -12.19 24.36 6.87
N ARG A 218 -13.42 24.64 7.34
CA ARG A 218 -14.55 23.71 7.30
C ARG A 218 -14.90 23.35 5.86
N LEU A 219 -14.97 24.32 4.96
CA LEU A 219 -15.23 24.09 3.54
C LEU A 219 -14.16 23.25 2.87
N VAL A 220 -12.89 23.33 3.27
CA VAL A 220 -11.83 22.46 2.73
C VAL A 220 -11.96 21.04 3.29
N GLU A 221 -12.34 20.89 4.56
CA GLU A 221 -12.63 19.58 5.16
C GLU A 221 -13.89 18.95 4.57
N THR A 222 -14.90 19.77 4.30
CA THR A 222 -16.11 19.34 3.60
C THR A 222 -15.91 19.27 2.11
N GLN A 223 -14.96 19.91 1.43
CA GLN A 223 -14.72 19.63 0.00
C GLN A 223 -14.16 18.21 -0.23
N GLY A 224 -13.63 17.56 0.82
CA GLY A 224 -13.44 16.11 0.84
C GLY A 224 -14.71 15.26 1.12
N LYS A 225 -15.83 15.90 1.51
CA LYS A 225 -17.13 15.33 1.95
C LYS A 225 -18.42 15.96 1.34
N GLU A 226 -18.35 17.00 0.52
CA GLU A 226 -19.43 17.83 -0.03
C GLU A 226 -19.08 18.13 -1.50
N GLY A 227 -19.68 17.36 -2.41
CA GLY A 227 -20.11 17.92 -3.70
C GLY A 227 -19.63 17.22 -4.97
N ARG A 228 -18.41 16.68 -5.03
CA ARG A 228 -18.09 15.67 -6.05
C ARG A 228 -18.34 14.32 -5.44
N LYS A 229 -19.41 13.65 -5.88
CA LYS A 229 -19.65 12.26 -5.55
C LYS A 229 -18.35 11.52 -5.89
N ARG A 230 -17.77 10.86 -4.89
CA ARG A 230 -16.59 10.01 -5.05
C ARG A 230 -17.00 8.90 -5.99
N GLU A 231 -16.88 9.14 -7.28
CA GLU A 231 -17.26 8.19 -8.32
C GLU A 231 -15.99 7.78 -9.01
N MET A 232 -15.75 6.48 -9.01
CA MET A 232 -14.68 5.93 -9.81
C MET A 232 -15.06 6.08 -11.28
N PRO A 233 -14.16 6.58 -12.14
CA PRO A 233 -14.45 6.63 -13.57
C PRO A 233 -14.72 5.24 -14.12
N ASP A 234 -15.76 5.10 -14.95
CA ASP A 234 -16.18 3.80 -15.52
C ASP A 234 -15.04 3.06 -16.24
N TRP A 235 -14.10 3.80 -16.85
CA TRP A 235 -12.96 3.22 -17.55
C TRP A 235 -11.94 2.54 -16.63
N ALA A 236 -11.94 2.84 -15.33
CA ALA A 236 -11.06 2.23 -14.34
C ALA A 236 -11.65 0.96 -13.71
N ILE A 237 -12.94 0.69 -13.96
CA ILE A 237 -13.69 -0.39 -13.34
C ILE A 237 -13.65 -1.64 -14.21
N ASP A 238 -13.38 -2.79 -13.60
CA ASP A 238 -13.44 -4.07 -14.29
C ASP A 238 -14.89 -4.50 -14.54
N GLY A 239 -15.24 -4.83 -15.79
CA GLY A 239 -16.58 -5.27 -16.15
C GLY A 239 -17.01 -6.63 -15.60
N ILE A 240 -16.09 -7.40 -15.02
CA ILE A 240 -16.37 -8.71 -14.41
C ILE A 240 -16.46 -8.59 -12.88
N SER A 241 -15.43 -8.04 -12.24
CA SER A 241 -15.34 -7.98 -10.78
C SER A 241 -15.96 -6.72 -10.18
N PHE A 242 -16.23 -5.69 -11.00
CA PHE A 242 -16.70 -4.36 -10.58
C PHE A 242 -15.78 -3.59 -9.63
N ASN A 243 -14.54 -4.06 -9.43
CA ASN A 243 -13.52 -3.37 -8.66
C ASN A 243 -12.58 -2.58 -9.58
N VAL A 244 -11.72 -1.74 -8.99
CA VAL A 244 -10.61 -1.07 -9.68
C VAL A 244 -9.70 -2.09 -10.39
N MET A 245 -9.38 -1.86 -11.66
CA MET A 245 -8.36 -2.64 -12.37
C MET A 245 -6.95 -2.25 -11.90
N ILE A 246 -6.13 -3.23 -11.53
CA ILE A 246 -4.72 -3.05 -11.12
C ILE A 246 -3.78 -3.48 -12.25
N ASP A 247 -4.12 -4.56 -12.95
CA ASP A 247 -3.36 -5.08 -14.08
C ASP A 247 -4.29 -5.26 -15.29
N PRO A 248 -4.74 -4.14 -15.89
CA PRO A 248 -5.69 -4.18 -17.00
C PRO A 248 -5.08 -4.89 -18.21
N VAL A 249 -5.83 -5.84 -18.77
CA VAL A 249 -5.52 -6.53 -20.01
C VAL A 249 -6.59 -6.28 -21.04
N VAL A 250 -6.19 -6.02 -22.27
CA VAL A 250 -7.08 -5.83 -23.41
C VAL A 250 -7.26 -7.13 -24.16
N THR A 251 -8.51 -7.44 -24.50
CA THR A 251 -8.88 -8.56 -25.37
C THR A 251 -8.73 -8.17 -26.85
N LYS A 252 -8.83 -9.15 -27.75
CA LYS A 252 -8.81 -8.90 -29.21
C LYS A 252 -9.93 -7.95 -29.69
N THR A 253 -11.01 -7.81 -28.92
CA THR A 253 -12.17 -6.97 -29.22
C THR A 253 -11.97 -5.52 -28.76
N GLY A 254 -10.88 -5.23 -28.04
CA GLY A 254 -10.54 -3.89 -27.55
C GLY A 254 -11.07 -3.59 -26.14
N GLN A 255 -11.84 -4.50 -25.53
CA GLN A 255 -12.31 -4.32 -24.16
C GLN A 255 -11.20 -4.65 -23.16
N SER A 256 -11.07 -3.83 -22.12
CA SER A 256 -10.13 -4.07 -21.03
C SER A 256 -10.83 -4.67 -19.81
N TYR A 257 -10.15 -5.60 -19.16
CA TYR A 257 -10.58 -6.28 -17.93
C TYR A 257 -9.40 -6.41 -16.97
N GLU A 258 -9.67 -6.66 -15.70
CA GLU A 258 -8.63 -7.07 -14.75
C GLU A 258 -8.09 -8.47 -15.13
N ARG A 259 -6.76 -8.64 -15.15
CA ARG A 259 -6.11 -9.91 -15.54
C ARG A 259 -6.65 -11.09 -14.75
N THR A 260 -6.76 -10.99 -13.42
CA THR A 260 -7.23 -12.11 -12.60
C THR A 260 -8.67 -12.50 -12.92
N SER A 261 -9.53 -11.50 -13.14
CA SER A 261 -10.96 -11.70 -13.42
C SER A 261 -11.16 -12.39 -14.77
N ILE A 262 -10.51 -11.90 -15.83
CA ILE A 262 -10.68 -12.48 -17.16
C ILE A 262 -10.06 -13.87 -17.26
N LEU A 263 -8.93 -14.13 -16.60
CA LEU A 263 -8.33 -15.47 -16.57
C LEU A 263 -9.24 -16.47 -15.88
N GLN A 264 -9.85 -16.10 -14.75
CA GLN A 264 -10.82 -16.95 -14.06
C GLN A 264 -12.09 -17.21 -14.90
N HIS A 265 -12.54 -16.21 -15.66
CA HIS A 265 -13.63 -16.41 -16.62
C HIS A 265 -13.23 -17.37 -17.74
N LEU A 266 -12.05 -17.21 -18.32
CA LEU A 266 -11.54 -18.05 -19.41
C LEU A 266 -11.32 -19.52 -19.00
N GLU A 267 -11.07 -19.79 -17.71
CA GLU A 267 -11.06 -21.15 -17.17
C GLU A 267 -12.44 -21.83 -17.23
N ARG A 268 -13.52 -21.05 -17.14
CA ARG A 268 -14.91 -21.55 -17.18
C ARG A 268 -15.47 -21.55 -18.58
N SER A 269 -15.16 -20.51 -19.37
CA SER A 269 -15.69 -20.28 -20.72
C SER A 269 -14.62 -19.65 -21.60
N CYS A 270 -14.23 -20.32 -22.68
CA CYS A 270 -13.26 -19.80 -23.66
C CYS A 270 -13.85 -18.76 -24.61
N THR A 271 -14.64 -17.82 -24.08
CA THR A 271 -15.33 -16.77 -24.84
C THR A 271 -15.20 -15.41 -24.14
N ASP A 272 -15.21 -14.33 -24.91
CA ASP A 272 -15.25 -12.96 -24.38
C ASP A 272 -16.53 -12.77 -23.54
N PRO A 273 -16.44 -12.21 -22.31
CA PRO A 273 -17.60 -11.98 -21.44
C PRO A 273 -18.69 -11.11 -22.08
N LEU A 274 -18.30 -10.13 -22.89
CA LEU A 274 -19.21 -9.15 -23.48
C LEU A 274 -19.68 -9.60 -24.87
N THR A 275 -18.75 -9.91 -25.77
CA THR A 275 -19.08 -10.20 -27.19
C THR A 275 -19.39 -11.67 -27.46
N ARG A 276 -19.06 -12.56 -26.52
CA ARG A 276 -19.17 -14.03 -26.66
C ARG A 276 -18.33 -14.64 -27.78
N GLU A 277 -17.43 -13.88 -28.39
CA GLU A 277 -16.50 -14.41 -29.38
C GLU A 277 -15.47 -15.36 -28.74
N PRO A 278 -14.96 -16.37 -29.46
CA PRO A 278 -13.90 -17.24 -28.94
C PRO A 278 -12.67 -16.44 -28.53
N LEU A 279 -12.24 -16.58 -27.28
CA LEU A 279 -11.11 -15.85 -26.71
C LEU A 279 -10.19 -16.82 -25.97
N LEU A 280 -8.90 -16.79 -26.29
CA LEU A 280 -7.90 -17.59 -25.60
C LEU A 280 -7.05 -16.72 -24.67
N PRO A 281 -6.50 -17.26 -23.58
CA PRO A 281 -5.58 -16.52 -22.70
C PRO A 281 -4.36 -15.96 -23.43
N SER A 282 -3.94 -16.58 -24.54
CA SER A 282 -2.85 -16.11 -25.41
C SER A 282 -3.17 -14.82 -26.17
N ASP A 283 -4.44 -14.48 -26.30
CA ASP A 283 -4.92 -13.32 -27.05
C ASP A 283 -4.90 -12.05 -26.19
N LEU A 284 -4.81 -12.20 -24.87
CA LEU A 284 -4.75 -11.09 -23.93
C LEU A 284 -3.43 -10.32 -24.11
N ARG A 285 -3.52 -8.99 -24.10
CA ARG A 285 -2.37 -8.09 -24.15
C ARG A 285 -2.41 -7.14 -22.96
N PRO A 286 -1.28 -6.85 -22.29
CA PRO A 286 -1.23 -5.85 -21.23
C PRO A 286 -1.63 -4.46 -21.77
N ASN A 287 -2.56 -3.78 -21.11
CA ASN A 287 -2.94 -2.42 -21.45
C ASN A 287 -2.16 -1.42 -20.57
N LEU A 288 -0.91 -1.14 -20.94
CA LEU A 288 -0.03 -0.27 -20.16
C LEU A 288 -0.55 1.17 -20.08
N GLY A 289 -1.18 1.68 -21.13
CA GLY A 289 -1.73 3.04 -21.14
C GLY A 289 -2.86 3.22 -20.12
N LEU A 290 -3.81 2.27 -20.11
CA LEU A 290 -4.87 2.26 -19.11
C LEU A 290 -4.31 2.06 -17.70
N LYS A 291 -3.31 1.19 -17.54
CA LYS A 291 -2.65 0.97 -16.26
C LYS A 291 -2.07 2.27 -15.69
N TYR A 292 -1.30 3.02 -16.47
CA TYR A 292 -0.72 4.29 -16.00
C TYR A 292 -1.79 5.33 -15.68
N ALA A 293 -2.86 5.41 -16.48
CA ALA A 293 -3.98 6.32 -16.21
C ALA A 293 -4.70 5.98 -14.88
N ILE A 294 -4.88 4.69 -14.57
CA ILE A 294 -5.45 4.27 -13.29
C ILE A 294 -4.48 4.57 -12.14
N GLU A 295 -3.18 4.31 -12.32
CA GLU A 295 -2.15 4.60 -11.31
C GLU A 295 -2.10 6.10 -10.96
N GLU A 296 -2.05 6.98 -11.98
CA GLU A 296 -2.11 8.43 -11.81
C GLU A 296 -3.39 8.86 -11.08
N PHE A 297 -4.54 8.31 -11.49
CA PHE A 297 -5.81 8.60 -10.82
C PHE A 297 -5.79 8.19 -9.34
N LEU A 298 -5.24 7.00 -9.02
CA LEU A 298 -5.14 6.50 -7.64
C LEU A 298 -4.12 7.28 -6.79
N GLU A 299 -3.09 7.85 -7.40
CA GLU A 299 -2.14 8.74 -6.70
C GLU A 299 -2.80 10.05 -6.25
N GLU A 300 -3.68 10.60 -7.07
CA GLU A 300 -4.46 11.80 -6.72
C GLU A 300 -5.68 11.48 -5.85
N ASN A 301 -6.22 10.26 -5.98
CA ASN A 301 -7.48 9.83 -5.37
C ASN A 301 -7.32 8.52 -4.60
N GLY A 302 -6.48 8.49 -3.56
CA GLY A 302 -6.23 7.26 -2.80
C GLY A 302 -7.44 6.68 -2.07
N TRP A 303 -8.57 7.41 -2.02
CA TRP A 303 -9.86 6.88 -1.56
C TRP A 303 -10.49 5.88 -2.54
N ALA A 304 -10.12 5.91 -3.82
CA ALA A 304 -10.76 5.10 -4.87
C ALA A 304 -10.35 3.62 -4.84
N VAL A 305 -9.41 3.25 -3.98
CA VAL A 305 -8.97 1.86 -3.76
C VAL A 305 -10.11 0.95 -3.27
N GLU A 306 -11.15 1.51 -2.65
CA GLU A 306 -12.29 0.77 -2.07
C GLU A 306 -13.56 0.75 -2.94
N TRP A 307 -13.50 1.18 -4.20
CA TRP A 307 -14.66 1.16 -5.09
C TRP A 307 -14.92 -0.22 -5.67
#